data_AF-A0A371JUW6-F1
#
_entry.id   AF-A0A371JUW6-F1
#
_cell.length_a   1.000
_cell.length_b   1.000
_cell.length_c   1.000
_cell.angle_alpha   90.00
_cell.angle_beta   90.00
_cell.angle_gamma   90.00
#
_symmetry.space_group_name_H-M   'P 1'
#
loop_
_entity.id
_entity.type
_entity.pdbx_description
1 polymer ?
#
loop_
_entity_poly.entity_id
_entity_poly.type
_entity_poly.pdbx_seq_one_letter_code
_entity_poly.pdbx_strand_id
1 'polypeptide(L)'
;MIGLALFFIQSCSEDAKALEDDAQLSQTELRTILETDEISGVADNALAELFANNSISGKSINTNECYTAEYSETGFVATFNNCVLNGTDNVNGTLTVTYEMSNETISYIAAYEDFYVGTIKINGTRSFTINGDLNQNMISFSVTSAIEVEMEDESIITENGTKTFGFSFSEDLENTQFTIAGNWTVVYDGNTYSIETVNDLQGSLTCEYLTTGSMIVEKNGLEITVDFGDGECDDQATVIYPNGATEEITL
;
A
#
# COMPACT_ATOMS: atom_id res chain seq x y z
N MET A 1 -23.97 60.00 34.65
CA MET A 1 -23.01 59.59 33.60
C MET A 1 -22.46 58.25 34.06
N ILE A 2 -23.01 57.18 33.50
CA ILE A 2 -22.70 55.78 33.84
C ILE A 2 -21.49 55.39 33.00
N GLY A 3 -20.45 54.83 33.62
CA GLY A 3 -19.29 54.27 32.94
C GLY A 3 -18.93 52.94 33.59
N LEU A 4 -19.58 51.87 33.11
CA LEU A 4 -19.32 50.48 33.48
C LEU A 4 -18.04 50.04 32.75
N ALA A 5 -16.94 49.82 33.46
CA ALA A 5 -15.71 49.26 32.90
C ALA A 5 -15.85 47.74 32.84
N LEU A 6 -16.05 47.20 31.63
CA LEU A 6 -15.99 45.78 31.32
C LEU A 6 -14.52 45.33 31.30
N PHE A 7 -14.11 44.54 32.29
CA PHE A 7 -12.90 43.73 32.23
C PHE A 7 -13.19 42.50 31.37
N PHE A 8 -12.73 42.51 30.12
CA PHE A 8 -12.61 41.28 29.33
C PHE A 8 -11.36 40.54 29.78
N ILE A 9 -11.58 39.44 30.49
CA ILE A 9 -10.61 38.36 30.68
C ILE A 9 -10.43 37.64 29.33
N GLN A 10 -9.36 37.95 28.60
CA GLN A 10 -8.84 37.04 27.58
C GLN A 10 -8.03 35.96 28.30
N SER A 11 -8.65 34.78 28.43
CA SER A 11 -7.99 33.52 28.73
C SER A 11 -7.84 32.76 27.41
N CYS A 12 -6.73 32.97 26.72
CA CYS A 12 -6.23 32.07 25.70
C CYS A 12 -4.84 31.63 26.17
N SER A 13 -4.75 30.38 26.61
CA SER A 13 -3.49 29.71 26.90
C SER A 13 -2.80 29.42 25.56
N GLU A 14 -2.02 30.38 25.06
CA GLU A 14 -1.07 30.19 23.97
C GLU A 14 0.14 29.41 24.49
N ASP A 15 0.02 28.09 24.66
CA ASP A 15 1.16 27.25 25.06
C ASP A 15 1.20 25.92 24.28
N ALA A 16 0.62 25.87 23.08
CA ALA A 16 0.98 24.84 22.11
C ALA A 16 2.22 25.34 21.36
N LYS A 17 3.39 24.78 21.67
CA LYS A 17 4.60 25.00 20.85
C LYS A 17 4.28 24.54 19.43
N ALA A 18 4.39 25.46 18.47
CA ALA A 18 4.36 25.10 17.06
C ALA A 18 5.42 24.01 16.82
N LEU A 19 5.01 22.92 16.17
CA LEU A 19 5.93 21.89 15.71
C LEU A 19 6.79 22.50 14.58
N GLU A 20 8.07 22.16 14.53
CA GLU A 20 8.90 22.55 13.39
C GLU A 20 8.37 21.86 12.12
N ASP A 21 8.41 22.53 10.97
CA ASP A 21 7.80 22.05 9.72
C ASP A 21 8.35 20.69 9.26
N ASP A 22 9.61 20.37 9.60
CA ASP A 22 10.26 19.10 9.28
C ASP A 22 9.76 17.92 10.15
N ALA A 23 9.16 18.23 11.29
CA ALA A 23 8.54 17.28 12.22
C ALA A 23 7.05 17.03 11.90
N GLN A 24 6.44 17.78 10.99
CA GLN A 24 5.04 17.58 10.61
C GLN A 24 4.91 16.50 9.53
N LEU A 25 3.82 15.74 9.56
CA LEU A 25 3.46 14.82 8.49
C LEU A 25 2.50 15.54 7.55
N SER A 26 2.93 15.78 6.31
CA SER A 26 2.10 16.45 5.33
C SER A 26 1.09 15.50 4.68
N GLN A 27 0.03 16.07 4.08
CA GLN A 27 -0.94 15.33 3.26
C GLN A 27 -0.24 14.50 2.16
N THR A 28 0.71 15.10 1.44
CA THR A 28 1.41 14.41 0.35
C THR A 28 2.20 13.21 0.86
N GLU A 29 2.89 13.34 1.99
CA GLU A 29 3.65 12.24 2.57
C GLU A 29 2.73 11.12 3.04
N LEU A 30 1.61 11.45 3.70
CA LEU A 30 0.61 10.46 4.12
C LEU A 30 0.04 9.70 2.91
N ARG A 31 -0.32 10.41 1.84
CA ARG A 31 -0.79 9.78 0.60
C ARG A 31 0.25 8.87 -0.01
N THR A 32 1.51 9.31 -0.13
CA THR A 32 2.58 8.47 -0.65
C THR A 32 2.71 7.17 0.16
N ILE A 33 2.66 7.25 1.50
CA ILE A 33 2.73 6.09 2.39
C ILE A 33 1.59 5.09 2.14
N LEU A 34 0.38 5.60 1.89
CA LEU A 34 -0.83 4.78 1.67
C LEU A 34 -0.90 4.21 0.23
N GLU A 35 -0.48 4.99 -0.77
CA GLU A 35 -0.65 4.69 -2.20
C GLU A 35 0.59 4.00 -2.82
N THR A 36 1.64 3.69 -2.06
CA THR A 36 2.86 3.02 -2.61
C THR A 36 2.52 1.68 -3.29
N ASP A 37 1.48 0.98 -2.83
CA ASP A 37 1.00 -0.25 -3.48
C ASP A 37 0.31 -0.02 -4.81
N GLU A 38 -0.29 1.15 -5.06
CA GLU A 38 -0.90 1.46 -6.36
C GLU A 38 0.18 1.52 -7.46
N ILE A 39 1.32 2.12 -7.12
CA ILE A 39 2.46 2.26 -8.02
C ILE A 39 3.03 0.87 -8.39
N SER A 40 3.20 -0.01 -7.40
CA SER A 40 3.71 -1.36 -7.64
C SER A 40 2.64 -2.34 -8.17
N GLY A 41 1.35 -2.03 -7.96
CA GLY A 41 0.20 -2.83 -8.40
C GLY A 41 0.09 -2.97 -9.92
N VAL A 42 0.72 -2.07 -10.68
CA VAL A 42 0.83 -2.22 -12.14
C VAL A 42 1.62 -3.48 -12.51
N ALA A 43 2.65 -3.84 -11.75
CA ALA A 43 3.38 -5.09 -11.94
C ALA A 43 2.56 -6.33 -11.54
N ASP A 44 1.65 -6.18 -10.58
CA ASP A 44 0.75 -7.26 -10.15
C ASP A 44 -0.27 -7.61 -11.25
N ASN A 45 -0.68 -6.65 -12.08
CA ASN A 45 -1.51 -6.91 -13.26
C ASN A 45 -0.81 -7.79 -14.30
N ALA A 46 0.48 -7.50 -14.57
CA ALA A 46 1.30 -8.33 -15.47
C ALA A 46 1.43 -9.76 -14.93
N LEU A 47 1.62 -9.89 -13.63
CA LEU A 47 1.69 -11.16 -12.93
C LEU A 47 0.36 -11.94 -13.04
N ALA A 48 -0.77 -11.29 -12.80
CA ALA A 48 -2.10 -11.88 -12.89
C ALA A 48 -2.41 -12.43 -14.30
N GLU A 49 -2.02 -11.70 -15.35
CA GLU A 49 -2.20 -12.16 -16.72
C GLU A 49 -1.40 -13.43 -17.04
N LEU A 50 -0.14 -13.51 -16.59
CA LEU A 50 0.68 -14.70 -16.77
C LEU A 50 0.08 -15.92 -16.05
N PHE A 51 -0.45 -15.73 -14.84
CA PHE A 51 -1.15 -16.79 -14.13
C PHE A 51 -2.43 -17.26 -14.84
N ALA A 52 -3.23 -16.33 -15.36
CA ALA A 52 -4.44 -16.66 -16.13
C ALA A 52 -4.10 -17.48 -17.39
N ASN A 53 -3.02 -17.11 -18.10
CA ASN A 53 -2.56 -17.82 -19.29
C ASN A 53 -1.88 -19.18 -18.98
N ASN A 54 -1.26 -19.34 -17.82
CA ASN A 54 -0.65 -20.61 -17.39
C ASN A 54 -1.69 -21.70 -17.06
N SER A 55 -2.94 -21.32 -16.76
CA SER A 55 -4.03 -22.27 -16.48
C SER A 55 -4.40 -23.18 -17.68
N ILE A 56 -3.75 -23.00 -18.84
CA ILE A 56 -4.03 -23.70 -20.10
C ILE A 56 -2.96 -24.76 -20.46
N SER A 57 -1.75 -24.81 -19.86
CA SER A 57 -0.78 -25.85 -20.26
C SER A 57 0.34 -26.12 -19.25
N GLY A 58 0.44 -27.37 -18.80
CA GLY A 58 1.65 -27.87 -18.13
C GLY A 58 2.86 -27.92 -19.08
N LYS A 59 4.02 -27.45 -18.58
CA LYS A 59 5.35 -27.47 -19.22
C LYS A 59 5.31 -27.14 -20.72
N SER A 60 5.05 -25.89 -21.05
CA SER A 60 5.22 -25.35 -22.40
C SER A 60 6.09 -24.09 -22.34
N ILE A 61 6.80 -23.79 -23.43
CA ILE A 61 7.33 -22.45 -23.66
C ILE A 61 6.20 -21.70 -24.35
N ASN A 62 5.64 -20.67 -23.70
CA ASN A 62 4.65 -19.82 -24.33
C ASN A 62 5.38 -18.61 -24.91
N THR A 63 5.47 -18.54 -26.23
CA THR A 63 6.04 -17.41 -26.96
C THR A 63 4.89 -16.64 -27.60
N ASN A 64 4.59 -15.46 -27.07
CA ASN A 64 3.82 -14.44 -27.78
C ASN A 64 4.81 -13.50 -28.50
N GLU A 65 4.35 -12.68 -29.43
CA GLU A 65 5.20 -11.75 -30.19
C GLU A 65 5.94 -10.73 -29.30
N CYS A 66 5.48 -10.51 -28.07
CA CYS A 66 6.06 -9.51 -27.17
C CYS A 66 6.76 -10.09 -25.93
N TYR A 67 6.60 -11.38 -25.57
CA TYR A 67 7.31 -11.99 -24.44
C TYR A 67 7.64 -13.47 -24.65
N THR A 68 8.65 -13.91 -23.91
CA THR A 68 9.04 -15.32 -23.79
C THR A 68 8.89 -15.78 -22.35
N ALA A 69 8.17 -16.88 -22.11
CA ALA A 69 8.04 -17.47 -20.78
C ALA A 69 8.46 -18.95 -20.74
N GLU A 70 9.24 -19.30 -19.74
CA GLU A 70 9.69 -20.66 -19.42
C GLU A 70 9.04 -21.15 -18.12
N TYR A 71 8.19 -22.17 -18.21
CA TYR A 71 7.44 -22.71 -17.08
C TYR A 71 8.05 -24.00 -16.53
N SER A 72 7.99 -24.15 -15.21
CA SER A 72 8.46 -25.33 -14.47
C SER A 72 7.43 -25.76 -13.41
N GLU A 73 7.74 -26.84 -12.68
CA GLU A 73 6.89 -27.28 -11.55
C GLU A 73 7.00 -26.34 -10.34
N THR A 74 8.08 -25.59 -10.23
CA THR A 74 8.39 -24.74 -9.07
C THR A 74 8.18 -23.25 -9.35
N GLY A 75 7.64 -22.89 -10.52
CA GLY A 75 7.51 -21.49 -10.93
C GLY A 75 7.78 -21.27 -12.42
N PHE A 76 8.00 -20.01 -12.81
CA PHE A 76 8.30 -19.62 -14.18
C PHE A 76 9.20 -18.39 -14.26
N VAL A 77 9.84 -18.20 -15.41
CA VAL A 77 10.58 -16.98 -15.76
C VAL A 77 9.97 -16.42 -17.04
N ALA A 78 9.57 -15.14 -17.02
CA ALA A 78 9.04 -14.43 -18.16
C ALA A 78 9.92 -13.21 -18.46
N THR A 79 10.33 -13.06 -19.72
CA THR A 79 11.04 -11.90 -20.22
C THR A 79 10.15 -11.17 -21.23
N PHE A 80 9.84 -9.92 -20.92
CA PHE A 80 9.01 -9.04 -21.71
C PHE A 80 9.85 -8.11 -22.55
N ASN A 81 9.43 -7.91 -23.80
CA ASN A 81 10.05 -6.99 -24.75
C ASN A 81 8.94 -6.18 -25.43
N ASN A 82 8.64 -5.03 -24.82
CA ASN A 82 7.66 -4.07 -25.27
C ASN A 82 6.25 -4.67 -25.43
N CYS A 83 5.75 -5.30 -24.37
CA CYS A 83 4.42 -5.88 -24.31
C CYS A 83 3.36 -4.88 -23.85
N VAL A 84 2.20 -4.90 -24.46
CA VAL A 84 1.01 -4.25 -23.89
C VAL A 84 0.16 -5.33 -23.24
N LEU A 85 0.07 -5.32 -21.91
CA LEU A 85 -0.67 -6.31 -21.11
C LEU A 85 -1.98 -5.69 -20.64
N ASN A 86 -3.14 -6.22 -21.04
CA ASN A 86 -4.47 -5.73 -20.59
C ASN A 86 -4.68 -4.20 -20.57
N GLY A 87 -4.10 -3.46 -21.53
CA GLY A 87 -4.25 -2.00 -21.60
C GLY A 87 -3.34 -1.21 -20.65
N THR A 88 -2.36 -1.86 -20.02
CA THR A 88 -1.22 -1.18 -19.38
C THR A 88 -0.37 -0.47 -20.42
N ASP A 89 0.53 0.38 -19.95
CA ASP A 89 1.67 0.82 -20.74
C ASP A 89 2.60 -0.35 -21.10
N ASN A 90 3.58 -0.07 -21.96
CA ASN A 90 4.53 -1.06 -22.43
C ASN A 90 5.32 -1.66 -21.26
N VAL A 91 5.29 -2.98 -21.17
CA VAL A 91 5.98 -3.81 -20.19
C VAL A 91 7.28 -4.35 -20.77
N ASN A 92 8.37 -4.22 -20.02
CA ASN A 92 9.70 -4.74 -20.35
C ASN A 92 10.34 -5.39 -19.13
N GLY A 93 11.40 -6.17 -19.36
CA GLY A 93 12.22 -6.72 -18.28
C GLY A 93 11.89 -8.15 -17.93
N THR A 94 12.38 -8.60 -16.77
CA THR A 94 12.25 -10.00 -16.35
C THR A 94 11.45 -10.12 -15.07
N LEU A 95 10.50 -11.05 -15.10
CA LEU A 95 9.69 -11.46 -13.96
C LEU A 95 9.96 -12.93 -13.69
N THR A 96 10.49 -13.23 -12.50
CA THR A 96 10.70 -14.60 -12.02
C THR A 96 9.72 -14.90 -10.90
N VAL A 97 8.92 -15.95 -11.06
CA VAL A 97 7.96 -16.39 -10.05
C VAL A 97 8.36 -17.76 -9.52
N THR A 98 8.42 -17.90 -8.20
CA THR A 98 8.71 -19.16 -7.51
C THR A 98 7.52 -19.56 -6.65
N TYR A 99 6.97 -20.76 -6.87
CA TYR A 99 5.88 -21.29 -6.07
C TYR A 99 6.40 -21.87 -4.76
N GLU A 100 5.73 -21.53 -3.66
CA GLU A 100 5.98 -22.13 -2.36
C GLU A 100 4.92 -23.20 -2.11
N MET A 101 5.34 -24.47 -2.18
CA MET A 101 4.43 -25.59 -2.02
C MET A 101 4.16 -25.83 -0.53
N SER A 102 3.06 -25.27 -0.03
CA SER A 102 2.47 -25.61 1.28
C SER A 102 1.08 -26.23 1.08
N ASN A 103 0.69 -27.13 1.99
CA ASN A 103 -0.50 -27.97 1.81
C ASN A 103 -1.82 -27.24 2.10
N GLU A 104 -1.76 -26.03 2.68
CA GLU A 104 -2.93 -25.30 3.22
C GLU A 104 -2.99 -23.84 2.77
N THR A 105 -1.89 -23.29 2.25
CA THR A 105 -1.75 -21.88 1.89
C THR A 105 -1.17 -21.78 0.48
N ILE A 106 -1.74 -20.90 -0.34
CA ILE A 106 -1.16 -20.58 -1.66
C ILE A 106 -0.15 -19.46 -1.41
N SER A 107 1.14 -19.77 -1.54
CA SER A 107 2.19 -18.74 -1.50
C SER A 107 3.15 -18.83 -2.69
N TYR A 108 3.66 -17.67 -3.09
CA TYR A 108 4.64 -17.55 -4.16
C TYR A 108 5.44 -16.25 -4.02
N ILE A 109 6.65 -16.24 -4.58
CA ILE A 109 7.53 -15.08 -4.61
C ILE A 109 7.64 -14.60 -6.05
N ALA A 110 7.41 -13.33 -6.30
CA ALA A 110 7.74 -12.64 -7.55
C ALA A 110 9.03 -11.83 -7.37
N ALA A 111 9.96 -11.97 -8.31
CA ALA A 111 11.17 -11.18 -8.40
C ALA A 111 11.16 -10.39 -9.70
N TYR A 112 11.38 -9.08 -9.59
CA TYR A 112 11.38 -8.11 -10.67
C TYR A 112 12.82 -7.68 -10.92
N GLU A 113 13.30 -7.87 -12.16
CA GLU A 113 14.64 -7.48 -12.59
C GLU A 113 14.54 -6.62 -13.84
N ASP A 114 14.95 -5.36 -13.70
CA ASP A 114 14.81 -4.32 -14.72
C ASP A 114 13.38 -4.33 -15.31
N PHE A 115 12.37 -4.50 -14.46
CA PHE A 115 10.99 -4.62 -14.87
C PHE A 115 10.39 -3.22 -15.06
N TYR A 116 9.91 -2.92 -16.26
CA TYR A 116 9.33 -1.62 -16.56
C TYR A 116 7.85 -1.75 -16.86
N VAL A 117 7.07 -0.78 -16.41
CA VAL A 117 5.75 -0.50 -16.99
C VAL A 117 5.70 0.98 -17.39
N GLY A 118 5.63 1.23 -18.70
CA GLY A 118 5.81 2.57 -19.24
C GLY A 118 7.22 3.09 -18.93
N THR A 119 7.29 4.16 -18.16
CA THR A 119 8.54 4.80 -17.70
C THR A 119 8.95 4.37 -16.29
N ILE A 120 8.06 3.73 -15.53
CA ILE A 120 8.32 3.33 -14.15
C ILE A 120 9.10 2.01 -14.15
N LYS A 121 10.23 1.98 -13.43
CA LYS A 121 11.05 0.79 -13.23
C LYS A 121 10.82 0.20 -11.85
N ILE A 122 10.74 -1.11 -11.76
CA ILE A 122 10.54 -1.86 -10.52
C ILE A 122 11.63 -2.93 -10.42
N ASN A 123 12.32 -2.95 -9.29
CA ASN A 123 13.28 -3.98 -8.92
C ASN A 123 12.97 -4.55 -7.54
N GLY A 124 13.39 -5.79 -7.31
CA GLY A 124 13.32 -6.43 -6.00
C GLY A 124 12.32 -7.58 -5.96
N THR A 125 11.76 -7.86 -4.80
CA THR A 125 10.93 -9.05 -4.58
C THR A 125 9.67 -8.74 -3.81
N ARG A 126 8.58 -9.44 -4.15
CA ARG A 126 7.35 -9.48 -3.37
C ARG A 126 6.97 -10.94 -3.10
N SER A 127 6.68 -11.27 -1.85
CA SER A 127 6.14 -12.56 -1.45
C SER A 127 4.65 -12.43 -1.19
N PHE A 128 3.86 -13.31 -1.76
CA PHE A 128 2.41 -13.31 -1.70
C PHE A 128 1.94 -14.54 -0.97
N THR A 129 1.01 -14.36 -0.04
CA THR A 129 0.41 -15.44 0.75
C THR A 129 -1.10 -15.23 0.80
N ILE A 130 -1.86 -16.18 0.26
CA ILE A 130 -3.33 -16.15 0.24
C ILE A 130 -3.86 -17.19 1.22
N ASN A 131 -4.69 -16.74 2.16
CA ASN A 131 -5.42 -17.62 3.08
C ASN A 131 -6.92 -17.38 2.90
N GLY A 132 -7.68 -18.44 2.64
CA GLY A 132 -9.14 -18.37 2.52
C GLY A 132 -9.80 -19.19 3.61
N ASP A 133 -10.72 -18.59 4.37
CA ASP A 133 -11.66 -19.32 5.20
C ASP A 133 -13.07 -19.19 4.63
N LEU A 134 -13.42 -20.18 3.80
CA LEU A 134 -14.73 -20.27 3.15
C LEU A 134 -15.89 -20.46 4.13
N ASN A 135 -15.63 -20.88 5.37
CA ASN A 135 -16.69 -21.04 6.38
C ASN A 135 -17.07 -19.69 7.02
N GLN A 136 -16.13 -18.75 7.06
CA GLN A 136 -16.32 -17.42 7.65
C GLN A 136 -16.59 -16.33 6.60
N ASN A 137 -16.62 -16.69 5.31
CA ASN A 137 -16.71 -15.73 4.21
C ASN A 137 -15.62 -14.66 4.27
N MET A 138 -14.41 -15.08 4.68
CA MET A 138 -13.24 -14.22 4.83
C MET A 138 -12.09 -14.72 3.97
N ILE A 139 -11.40 -13.78 3.34
CA ILE A 139 -10.16 -14.03 2.61
C ILE A 139 -9.12 -13.05 3.13
N SER A 140 -7.90 -13.50 3.37
CA SER A 140 -6.76 -12.62 3.62
C SER A 140 -5.65 -12.83 2.61
N PHE A 141 -4.99 -11.73 2.28
CA PHE A 141 -3.90 -11.65 1.33
C PHE A 141 -2.76 -10.86 1.96
N SER A 142 -1.65 -11.53 2.25
CA SER A 142 -0.45 -10.88 2.78
C SER A 142 0.58 -10.73 1.67
N VAL A 143 1.13 -9.51 1.57
CA VAL A 143 2.22 -9.16 0.66
C VAL A 143 3.40 -8.71 1.49
N THR A 144 4.54 -9.37 1.33
CA THR A 144 5.83 -8.90 1.87
C THR A 144 6.67 -8.33 0.75
N SER A 145 6.84 -7.02 0.75
CA SER A 145 7.60 -6.27 -0.23
C SER A 145 9.05 -6.05 0.22
N ALA A 146 9.96 -6.12 -0.73
CA ALA A 146 11.32 -5.58 -0.65
C ALA A 146 11.66 -5.08 -2.05
N ILE A 147 11.11 -3.91 -2.39
CA ILE A 147 11.15 -3.35 -3.75
C ILE A 147 11.73 -1.94 -3.79
N GLU A 148 12.26 -1.60 -4.94
CA GLU A 148 12.68 -0.27 -5.35
C GLU A 148 11.91 0.11 -6.62
N VAL A 149 11.34 1.31 -6.63
CA VAL A 149 10.60 1.88 -7.74
C VAL A 149 11.28 3.17 -8.18
N GLU A 150 11.68 3.24 -9.44
CA GLU A 150 12.23 4.44 -10.08
C GLU A 150 11.12 5.06 -10.95
N MET A 151 10.74 6.29 -10.65
CA MET A 151 9.68 7.02 -11.33
C MET A 151 10.20 7.70 -12.60
N GLU A 152 9.31 8.27 -13.41
CA GLU A 152 9.69 8.97 -14.66
C GLU A 152 10.65 10.15 -14.44
N ASP A 153 10.57 10.80 -13.28
CA ASP A 153 11.44 11.91 -12.89
C ASP A 153 12.76 11.46 -12.23
N GLU A 154 13.10 10.17 -12.33
CA GLU A 154 14.26 9.52 -11.72
C GLU A 154 14.23 9.50 -10.18
N SER A 155 13.12 9.92 -9.54
CA SER A 155 12.95 9.75 -8.11
C SER A 155 12.79 8.28 -7.74
N ILE A 156 13.31 7.91 -6.57
CA ILE A 156 13.31 6.52 -6.10
C ILE A 156 12.44 6.41 -4.85
N ILE A 157 11.52 5.45 -4.87
CA ILE A 157 10.73 5.01 -3.73
C ILE A 157 11.16 3.59 -3.38
N THR A 158 11.52 3.32 -2.13
CA THR A 158 11.72 1.94 -1.67
C THR A 158 10.63 1.55 -0.68
N GLU A 159 10.10 0.33 -0.82
CA GLU A 159 9.15 -0.26 0.13
C GLU A 159 9.71 -1.56 0.69
N ASN A 160 9.72 -1.69 2.02
CA ASN A 160 10.11 -2.91 2.71
C ASN A 160 9.16 -3.25 3.85
N GLY A 161 8.63 -4.47 3.89
CA GLY A 161 7.81 -4.95 5.00
C GLY A 161 6.58 -5.72 4.53
N THR A 162 5.64 -5.95 5.44
CA THR A 162 4.48 -6.80 5.20
C THR A 162 3.18 -6.04 5.41
N LYS A 163 2.30 -6.09 4.42
CA LYS A 163 0.90 -5.65 4.49
C LYS A 163 -0.02 -6.86 4.32
N THR A 164 -1.07 -6.91 5.12
CA THR A 164 -2.11 -7.95 5.08
C THR A 164 -3.45 -7.29 4.84
N PHE A 165 -4.04 -7.62 3.70
CA PHE A 165 -5.37 -7.21 3.31
C PHE A 165 -6.35 -8.29 3.73
N GLY A 166 -7.30 -7.95 4.59
CA GLY A 166 -8.43 -8.81 4.93
C GLY A 166 -9.66 -8.39 4.15
N PHE A 167 -10.46 -9.34 3.69
CA PHE A 167 -11.76 -9.10 3.08
C PHE A 167 -12.81 -9.88 3.85
N SER A 168 -13.84 -9.16 4.30
CA SER A 168 -15.03 -9.75 4.92
C SER A 168 -16.21 -9.51 4.00
N PHE A 169 -16.70 -10.58 3.38
CA PHE A 169 -17.80 -10.51 2.43
C PHE A 169 -19.13 -10.65 3.14
N SER A 170 -20.08 -9.78 2.80
CA SER A 170 -21.49 -9.85 3.19
C SER A 170 -22.36 -10.32 2.02
N GLU A 171 -23.63 -10.63 2.30
CA GLU A 171 -24.58 -11.01 1.24
C GLU A 171 -24.82 -9.88 0.21
N ASP A 172 -24.69 -8.62 0.66
CA ASP A 172 -24.78 -7.43 -0.18
C ASP A 172 -23.41 -6.75 -0.32
N LEU A 173 -23.10 -6.22 -1.51
CA LEU A 173 -21.83 -5.52 -1.76
C LEU A 173 -21.64 -4.28 -0.89
N GLU A 174 -22.74 -3.66 -0.43
CA GLU A 174 -22.73 -2.45 0.39
C GLU A 174 -22.06 -2.62 1.76
N ASN A 175 -22.03 -3.85 2.29
CA ASN A 175 -21.43 -4.13 3.61
C ASN A 175 -20.11 -4.91 3.50
N THR A 176 -19.57 -5.07 2.28
CA THR A 176 -18.28 -5.72 2.10
C THR A 176 -17.19 -4.77 2.53
N GLN A 177 -16.44 -5.19 3.55
CA GLN A 177 -15.39 -4.42 4.18
C GLN A 177 -14.04 -5.04 3.89
N PHE A 178 -13.01 -4.20 3.82
CA PHE A 178 -11.64 -4.64 3.78
C PHE A 178 -10.86 -4.05 4.96
N THR A 179 -9.84 -4.79 5.40
CA THR A 179 -8.90 -4.37 6.43
C THR A 179 -7.49 -4.29 5.86
N ILE A 180 -6.66 -3.41 6.39
CA ILE A 180 -5.23 -3.35 6.13
C ILE A 180 -4.51 -3.39 7.48
N ALA A 181 -3.63 -4.37 7.64
CA ALA A 181 -2.80 -4.55 8.83
C ALA A 181 -1.37 -4.83 8.42
N GLY A 182 -0.40 -4.40 9.22
CA GLY A 182 0.99 -4.77 8.99
C GLY A 182 2.00 -3.74 9.47
N ASN A 183 3.22 -3.94 9.01
CA ASN A 183 4.32 -3.02 9.24
C ASN A 183 5.15 -2.92 7.96
N TRP A 184 5.47 -1.71 7.55
CA TRP A 184 6.30 -1.46 6.38
C TRP A 184 7.08 -0.18 6.52
N THR A 185 8.13 -0.06 5.74
CA THR A 185 9.00 1.11 5.67
C THR A 185 8.97 1.63 4.25
N VAL A 186 8.73 2.94 4.12
CA VAL A 186 8.83 3.66 2.85
C VAL A 186 10.00 4.63 2.94
N VAL A 187 10.87 4.65 1.93
CA VAL A 187 11.86 5.70 1.76
C VAL A 187 11.49 6.49 0.51
N TYR A 188 11.27 7.79 0.69
CA TYR A 188 10.91 8.70 -0.41
C TYR A 188 11.39 10.12 -0.09
N ASP A 189 11.91 10.81 -1.10
CA ASP A 189 12.43 12.18 -1.02
C ASP A 189 13.39 12.41 0.16
N GLY A 190 14.28 11.44 0.40
CA GLY A 190 15.27 11.48 1.47
C GLY A 190 14.73 11.22 2.89
N ASN A 191 13.42 11.04 3.05
CA ASN A 191 12.78 10.71 4.32
C ASN A 191 12.56 9.20 4.44
N THR A 192 12.64 8.69 5.67
CA THR A 192 12.25 7.31 6.01
C THR A 192 11.01 7.35 6.89
N TYR A 193 9.99 6.62 6.47
CA TYR A 193 8.73 6.44 7.18
C TYR A 193 8.62 4.98 7.58
N SER A 194 8.59 4.68 8.88
CA SER A 194 8.30 3.33 9.38
C SER A 194 6.87 3.30 9.88
N ILE A 195 6.05 2.41 9.34
CA ILE A 195 4.62 2.34 9.61
C ILE A 195 4.31 1.05 10.33
N GLU A 196 3.46 1.12 11.36
CA GLU A 196 2.87 -0.02 12.04
C GLU A 196 1.39 0.27 12.29
N THR A 197 0.50 -0.59 11.80
CA THR A 197 -0.93 -0.49 12.13
C THR A 197 -1.15 -0.88 13.58
N VAL A 198 -1.78 -0.01 14.37
CA VAL A 198 -2.13 -0.27 15.78
C VAL A 198 -3.49 -0.94 15.86
N ASN A 199 -4.46 -0.37 15.15
CA ASN A 199 -5.74 -1.01 14.87
C ASN A 199 -5.85 -1.14 13.35
N ASP A 200 -6.20 -2.33 12.86
CA ASP A 200 -6.39 -2.59 11.44
C ASP A 200 -7.18 -1.44 10.80
N LEU A 201 -6.60 -0.87 9.73
CA LEU A 201 -7.25 0.17 8.96
C LEU A 201 -8.43 -0.47 8.25
N GLN A 202 -9.61 0.13 8.27
CA GLN A 202 -10.80 -0.43 7.65
C GLN A 202 -11.34 0.50 6.58
N GLY A 203 -11.83 -0.09 5.50
CA GLY A 203 -12.59 0.59 4.47
C GLY A 203 -13.74 -0.28 3.97
N SER A 204 -14.57 0.31 3.11
CA SER A 204 -15.72 -0.35 2.48
C SER A 204 -15.63 -0.18 0.97
N LEU A 205 -16.19 -1.13 0.20
CA LEU A 205 -16.26 -0.99 -1.26
C LEU A 205 -17.16 0.18 -1.73
N THR A 206 -17.93 0.78 -0.81
CA THR A 206 -18.80 1.94 -1.08
C THR A 206 -18.18 3.28 -0.65
N CYS A 207 -17.01 3.26 -0.02
CA CYS A 207 -16.29 4.45 0.42
C CYS A 207 -14.90 4.49 -0.22
N GLU A 208 -14.52 5.64 -0.76
CA GLU A 208 -13.20 5.85 -1.35
C GLU A 208 -12.09 5.93 -0.29
N TYR A 209 -12.46 6.24 0.95
CA TYR A 209 -11.54 6.49 2.05
C TYR A 209 -11.56 5.38 3.09
N LEU A 210 -10.47 5.28 3.86
CA LEU A 210 -10.43 4.51 5.09
C LEU A 210 -11.33 5.20 6.13
N THR A 211 -12.16 4.43 6.83
CA THR A 211 -13.21 4.95 7.70
C THR A 211 -12.91 4.76 9.19
N THR A 212 -12.05 3.79 9.54
CA THR A 212 -11.59 3.57 10.92
C THR A 212 -10.20 2.94 10.95
N GLY A 213 -9.64 2.85 12.14
CA GLY A 213 -8.35 2.23 12.41
C GLY A 213 -7.29 3.28 12.65
N SER A 214 -6.11 2.84 13.03
CA SER A 214 -5.01 3.76 13.31
C SER A 214 -3.66 3.11 13.08
N MET A 215 -2.69 3.96 12.73
CA MET A 215 -1.31 3.54 12.55
C MET A 215 -0.35 4.51 13.23
N ILE A 216 0.82 3.98 13.56
CA ILE A 216 1.99 4.77 13.94
C ILE A 216 2.84 4.96 12.70
N VAL A 217 3.28 6.19 12.46
CA VAL A 217 4.25 6.58 11.44
C VAL A 217 5.46 7.18 12.15
N GLU A 218 6.58 6.47 12.15
CA GLU A 218 7.86 7.03 12.58
C GLU A 218 8.52 7.73 11.39
N LYS A 219 8.52 9.08 11.41
CA LYS A 219 9.20 9.93 10.42
C LYS A 219 10.49 10.46 11.04
N ASN A 220 11.65 10.01 10.54
CA ASN A 220 12.97 10.47 10.99
C ASN A 220 13.17 10.44 12.53
N GLY A 221 12.57 9.45 13.21
CA GLY A 221 12.62 9.27 14.67
C GLY A 221 11.53 10.00 15.47
N LEU A 222 10.59 10.67 14.80
CA LEU A 222 9.37 11.20 15.41
C LEU A 222 8.21 10.23 15.19
N GLU A 223 7.63 9.75 16.29
CA GLU A 223 6.47 8.85 16.29
C GLU A 223 5.18 9.66 16.17
N ILE A 224 4.41 9.45 15.09
CA ILE A 224 3.17 10.19 14.80
C ILE A 224 2.05 9.17 14.71
N THR A 225 0.94 9.40 15.40
CA THR A 225 -0.25 8.55 15.24
C THR A 225 -1.18 9.16 14.21
N VAL A 226 -1.67 8.36 13.28
CA VAL A 226 -2.71 8.73 12.33
C VAL A 226 -3.96 7.90 12.64
N ASP A 227 -5.06 8.57 12.96
CA ASP A 227 -6.38 8.00 13.25
C ASP A 227 -7.32 8.29 12.07
N PHE A 228 -7.93 7.24 11.51
CA PHE A 228 -8.78 7.31 10.32
C PHE A 228 -10.27 7.47 10.64
N GLY A 229 -10.62 7.77 11.88
CA GLY A 229 -11.97 8.16 12.26
C GLY A 229 -12.80 7.04 12.87
N ASP A 230 -14.12 7.28 12.92
CA ASP A 230 -15.08 6.51 13.71
C ASP A 230 -16.08 5.68 12.88
N GLY A 231 -15.91 5.66 11.56
CA GLY A 231 -16.71 4.87 10.63
C GLY A 231 -17.49 5.69 9.62
N GLU A 232 -17.52 7.01 9.77
CA GLU A 232 -18.09 7.91 8.75
C GLU A 232 -17.25 7.85 7.46
N CYS A 233 -17.93 7.92 6.31
CA CYS A 233 -17.25 7.97 5.02
C CYS A 233 -16.96 9.43 4.68
N ASP A 234 -15.82 9.91 5.16
CA ASP A 234 -15.26 11.21 4.83
C ASP A 234 -13.78 11.09 4.44
N ASP A 235 -13.22 12.20 3.97
CA ASP A 235 -11.85 12.29 3.50
C ASP A 235 -10.89 12.74 4.61
N GLN A 236 -11.19 12.49 5.89
CA GLN A 236 -10.43 13.09 6.99
C GLN A 236 -9.67 12.04 7.83
N ALA A 237 -8.47 12.41 8.24
CA ALA A 237 -7.71 11.70 9.25
C ALA A 237 -7.19 12.68 10.31
N THR A 238 -7.12 12.23 11.56
CA THR A 238 -6.54 13.00 12.65
C THR A 238 -5.10 12.56 12.89
N VAL A 239 -4.16 13.48 12.68
CA VAL A 239 -2.76 13.32 13.04
C VAL A 239 -2.55 13.75 14.48
N ILE A 240 -1.88 12.93 15.27
CA ILE A 240 -1.59 13.15 16.69
C ILE A 240 -0.08 13.08 16.89
N TYR A 241 0.51 14.20 17.30
CA TYR A 241 1.94 14.34 17.50
C TYR A 241 2.36 13.96 18.94
N PRO A 242 3.64 13.66 19.22
CA PRO A 242 4.11 13.26 20.56
C PRO A 242 3.84 14.27 21.68
N ASN A 243 3.73 15.55 21.34
CA ASN A 243 3.40 16.61 22.29
C ASN A 243 1.90 16.70 22.60
N GLY A 244 1.06 15.84 21.99
CA GLY A 244 -0.39 15.83 22.10
C GLY A 244 -1.11 16.86 21.21
N ALA A 245 -0.39 17.60 20.37
CA ALA A 245 -1.02 18.43 19.35
C ALA A 245 -1.70 17.55 18.30
N THR A 246 -2.81 18.03 17.76
CA THR A 246 -3.59 17.31 16.75
C THR A 246 -3.84 18.19 15.54
N GLU A 247 -3.91 17.56 14.38
CA GLU A 247 -4.17 18.21 13.09
C GLU A 247 -5.10 17.31 12.26
N GLU A 248 -6.10 17.91 11.62
CA GLU A 248 -6.91 17.20 10.62
C GLU A 248 -6.28 17.33 9.25
N ILE A 249 -6.10 16.21 8.57
CA ILE A 249 -5.55 16.12 7.22
C ILE A 249 -6.60 15.48 6.31
N THR A 250 -6.73 16.02 5.11
CA THR A 250 -7.54 15.42 4.05
C THR A 250 -6.77 14.30 3.36
N LEU A 251 -7.40 13.15 3.05
CA LEU A 251 -6.82 12.00 2.37
C LEU A 251 -6.74 12.20 0.84
#